data_AF-A0A957WTD5-F1
#
_entry.id   AF-A0A957WTD5-F1
#
_cell.length_a   1.000
_cell.length_b   1.000
_cell.length_c   1.000
_cell.angle_alpha   90.00
_cell.angle_beta   90.00
_cell.angle_gamma   90.00
#
_symmetry.space_group_name_H-M   'P 1'
#
loop_
_entity.id
_entity.type
_entity.pdbx_description
1 polymer ?
#
loop_
_entity_poly.entity_id
_entity_poly.type
_entity_poly.pdbx_seq_one_letter_code
_entity_poly.pdbx_strand_id
1 'polypeptide(L)'
;FLIVWDLCEWAARTDEWWEQHKDPFPYDDYSQWKENDIWWNVRGSGAGSVVAYTLGITSIDPLAHELLFERFLSEDKFTMPDIDIDFAADRREEVIRYVYDRYGAAHTAMVCNIVTYRARSALRDLGKALDLPDSVIDRLARSLDTHSPREAASKIEAGLEAESPPHHPLRLLAGLMRQIEECPRHLSIHSGGMLITGPPLDSIVPLEPATMPGRVICQWDKDSVEDAGLIKIDLLALRTLGLVSEAEELIRQMGETPPDLDGLPLDDPAIFAMLARGDTIGAFQVESRAQQQMLPRLKPQCFEDIAVEIAIVRPGPIQGGAVHPYLRRRTGQEDVAYLH
;
A
#
# COMPACT_ATOMS: atom_id res chain seq x y z
N PHE A 1 10.51 2.91 16.26
CA PHE A 1 11.47 3.96 15.85
C PHE A 1 12.86 3.42 15.61
N LEU A 2 13.57 2.87 16.60
CA LEU A 2 14.97 2.41 16.37
C LEU A 2 15.10 1.33 15.30
N ILE A 3 14.17 0.36 15.22
CA ILE A 3 14.18 -0.64 14.15
C ILE A 3 13.92 0.02 12.79
N VAL A 4 12.98 0.96 12.73
CA VAL A 4 12.69 1.71 11.49
C VAL A 4 13.88 2.57 11.08
N TRP A 5 14.51 3.26 12.03
CA TRP A 5 15.75 3.97 11.81
C TRP A 5 16.85 3.00 11.35
N ASP A 6 17.02 1.82 11.95
CA ASP A 6 17.99 0.81 11.52
C ASP A 6 17.67 0.21 10.14
N LEU A 7 16.39 0.15 9.74
CA LEU A 7 15.99 -0.27 8.39
C LEU A 7 16.30 0.80 7.36
N CYS A 8 15.99 2.05 7.71
CA CYS A 8 16.35 3.21 6.93
C CYS A 8 17.90 3.28 6.83
N GLU A 9 18.61 3.26 7.96
CA GLU A 9 20.07 3.22 8.06
C GLU A 9 20.66 1.97 7.39
N TRP A 10 19.97 0.84 7.32
CA TRP A 10 20.44 -0.28 6.52
C TRP A 10 20.25 -0.06 5.04
N ALA A 11 19.10 0.51 4.64
CA ALA A 11 18.92 0.94 3.27
C ALA A 11 20.02 1.95 2.88
N ALA A 12 20.67 2.58 3.86
CA ALA A 12 21.90 3.37 3.72
C ALA A 12 23.23 2.63 3.77
N ARG A 13 23.33 1.55 4.55
CA ARG A 13 24.59 0.89 4.87
C ARG A 13 24.90 -0.14 3.80
N THR A 14 26.06 0.01 3.20
CA THR A 14 26.85 -1.12 2.74
C THR A 14 28.22 -1.00 3.38
N ASP A 15 28.53 -1.84 4.38
CA ASP A 15 29.92 -2.21 4.73
C ASP A 15 30.00 -3.51 5.56
N GLU A 16 29.56 -3.63 6.82
CA GLU A 16 29.95 -4.82 7.61
C GLU A 16 29.40 -6.19 7.14
N TRP A 17 28.15 -6.27 6.65
CA TRP A 17 27.60 -7.54 6.13
C TRP A 17 28.28 -7.96 4.81
N TRP A 18 28.67 -6.98 4.00
CA TRP A 18 29.32 -7.20 2.71
C TRP A 18 30.85 -7.18 2.77
N GLU A 19 31.50 -6.68 3.82
CA GLU A 19 32.93 -6.89 4.04
C GLU A 19 33.26 -8.39 4.20
N GLN A 20 32.31 -9.20 4.68
CA GLN A 20 32.39 -10.66 4.68
C GLN A 20 32.07 -11.30 3.31
N HIS A 21 31.40 -10.57 2.40
CA HIS A 21 30.89 -11.06 1.11
C HIS A 21 31.40 -10.31 -0.16
N LYS A 22 32.34 -9.36 0.00
CA LYS A 22 33.01 -8.43 -0.94
C LYS A 22 32.12 -7.41 -1.68
N ASP A 23 32.17 -6.13 -1.28
CA ASP A 23 31.49 -4.97 -1.92
C ASP A 23 32.46 -3.90 -2.48
N PRO A 24 32.12 -3.26 -3.62
CA PRO A 24 32.83 -2.12 -4.23
C PRO A 24 32.52 -0.62 -3.83
N PHE A 25 31.68 -0.20 -2.86
CA PHE A 25 31.42 1.28 -2.59
C PHE A 25 31.08 1.74 -1.12
N PRO A 26 31.51 2.93 -0.58
CA PRO A 26 31.43 3.31 0.87
C PRO A 26 30.76 4.68 1.27
N TYR A 27 29.88 4.76 2.31
CA TYR A 27 29.20 6.02 2.78
C TYR A 27 28.81 6.09 4.31
N ASP A 28 28.70 7.31 4.91
CA ASP A 28 28.58 7.73 6.34
C ASP A 28 27.22 8.38 6.87
N ASP A 29 26.27 8.94 6.07
CA ASP A 29 25.04 9.64 6.54
C ASP A 29 23.80 9.63 5.57
N TYR A 30 22.63 10.19 6.00
CA TYR A 30 21.35 10.29 5.24
C TYR A 30 21.48 10.91 3.84
N SER A 31 22.34 11.91 3.68
CA SER A 31 22.57 12.58 2.40
C SER A 31 23.09 11.61 1.34
N GLN A 32 23.92 10.65 1.75
CA GLN A 32 24.52 9.68 0.84
C GLN A 32 23.55 8.58 0.40
N TRP A 33 22.37 8.45 1.01
CA TRP A 33 21.34 7.48 0.59
C TRP A 33 20.77 7.88 -0.78
N LYS A 34 20.70 9.19 -1.03
CA LYS A 34 20.23 9.81 -2.27
C LYS A 34 21.28 9.76 -3.36
N GLU A 35 22.54 9.95 -2.98
CA GLU A 35 23.68 9.82 -3.88
C GLU A 35 23.79 8.41 -4.49
N ASN A 36 23.22 7.40 -3.82
CA ASN A 36 23.20 6.00 -4.25
C ASN A 36 21.84 5.51 -4.75
N ASP A 37 20.90 6.44 -5.01
CA ASP A 37 19.61 6.16 -5.64
C ASP A 37 18.71 5.19 -4.86
N ILE A 38 18.77 5.26 -3.52
CA ILE A 38 17.91 4.47 -2.63
C ILE A 38 16.88 5.39 -2.00
N TRP A 39 15.68 5.37 -2.58
CA TRP A 39 14.56 6.20 -2.13
C TRP A 39 13.58 5.40 -1.29
N TRP A 40 13.15 6.02 -0.19
CA TRP A 40 12.05 5.56 0.63
C TRP A 40 11.12 6.71 0.99
N ASN A 41 9.93 6.37 1.43
CA ASN A 41 8.98 7.33 1.95
C ASN A 41 8.16 6.70 3.07
N VAL A 42 7.67 7.51 4.00
CA VAL A 42 6.73 7.05 5.04
C VAL A 42 5.32 7.40 4.61
N ARG A 43 4.41 6.46 4.81
CA ARG A 43 2.98 6.69 4.60
C ARG A 43 2.21 6.60 5.92
N GLY A 44 0.95 7.03 5.87
CA GLY A 44 0.06 6.95 7.01
C GLY A 44 0.39 7.97 8.09
N SER A 45 0.07 7.65 9.33
CA SER A 45 0.21 8.59 10.45
C SER A 45 1.66 8.82 10.86
N GLY A 46 2.60 7.94 10.48
CA GLY A 46 4.03 8.06 10.81
C GLY A 46 4.65 9.40 10.39
N ALA A 47 4.16 10.00 9.31
CA ALA A 47 4.61 11.31 8.83
C ALA A 47 4.31 12.46 9.79
N GLY A 48 3.34 12.31 10.71
CA GLY A 48 3.02 13.31 11.73
C GLY A 48 3.99 13.38 12.90
N SER A 49 5.04 12.54 12.93
CA SER A 49 5.99 12.49 14.02
C SER A 49 7.21 13.38 13.78
N VAL A 50 7.38 14.41 14.62
CA VAL A 50 8.59 15.25 14.63
C VAL A 50 9.85 14.43 14.95
N VAL A 51 9.71 13.36 15.74
CA VAL A 51 10.80 12.42 16.00
C VAL A 51 11.15 11.64 14.74
N ALA A 52 10.16 11.20 13.95
CA ALA A 52 10.43 10.54 12.68
C ALA A 52 11.13 11.50 11.71
N TYR A 53 10.69 12.75 11.64
CA TYR A 53 11.28 13.77 10.76
C TYR A 53 12.73 14.09 11.15
N THR A 54 12.99 14.35 12.43
CA THR A 54 14.35 14.66 12.94
C THR A 54 15.31 13.48 12.84
N LEU A 55 14.79 12.26 12.89
CA LEU A 55 15.53 11.03 12.59
C LEU A 55 15.47 10.68 11.09
N GLY A 56 15.17 11.59 10.16
CA GLY A 56 15.19 11.26 8.71
C GLY A 56 14.34 10.04 8.29
N ILE A 57 13.40 9.58 9.11
CA ILE A 57 12.53 8.46 8.75
C ILE A 57 11.50 8.94 7.71
N THR A 58 11.03 10.18 7.85
CA THR A 58 10.18 10.91 6.89
C THR A 58 10.87 12.21 6.47
N SER A 59 10.72 12.61 5.21
CA SER A 59 11.19 13.90 4.70
C SER A 59 10.16 15.03 4.83
N ILE A 60 8.92 14.72 5.22
CA ILE A 60 7.85 15.71 5.40
C ILE A 60 7.98 16.36 6.78
N ASP A 61 8.08 17.70 6.81
CA ASP A 61 8.04 18.49 8.04
C ASP A 61 6.60 18.51 8.61
N PRO A 62 6.35 17.84 9.76
CA PRO A 62 5.01 17.77 10.32
C PRO A 62 4.53 19.11 10.89
N LEU A 63 5.44 20.01 11.28
CA LEU A 63 5.07 21.32 11.83
C LEU A 63 4.67 22.28 10.72
N ALA A 64 5.40 22.29 9.60
CA ALA A 64 5.08 23.13 8.44
C ALA A 64 3.71 22.82 7.84
N HIS A 65 3.28 21.55 7.90
CA HIS A 65 2.01 21.08 7.36
C HIS A 65 0.92 20.80 8.42
N GLU A 66 1.12 21.25 9.66
CA GLU A 66 0.16 21.10 10.77
C GLU A 66 -0.31 19.63 10.98
N LEU A 67 0.60 18.67 10.79
CA LEU A 67 0.31 17.25 10.99
C LEU A 67 0.28 16.91 12.49
N LEU A 68 -0.75 16.19 12.92
CA LEU A 68 -0.96 15.83 14.32
C LEU A 68 -0.20 14.56 14.72
N PHE A 69 0.66 14.66 15.74
CA PHE A 69 1.38 13.53 16.32
C PHE A 69 0.43 12.51 16.97
N GLU A 70 -0.65 12.98 17.59
CA GLU A 70 -1.62 12.16 18.33
C GLU A 70 -2.37 11.17 17.43
N ARG A 71 -2.39 11.44 16.12
CA ARG A 71 -2.92 10.51 15.12
C ARG A 71 -1.99 9.31 14.91
N PHE A 72 -0.70 9.49 15.15
CA PHE A 72 0.30 8.42 15.09
C PHE A 72 0.33 7.62 16.39
N LEU A 73 0.47 8.30 17.51
CA LEU A 73 0.50 7.68 18.84
C LEU A 73 -0.34 8.51 19.79
N SER A 74 -1.37 7.90 20.38
CA SER A 74 -2.28 8.55 21.31
C SER A 74 -2.09 7.96 22.70
N GLU A 75 -2.06 8.82 23.73
CA GLU A 75 -1.97 8.40 25.13
C GLU A 75 -3.17 7.52 25.57
N ASP A 76 -4.33 7.72 24.94
CA ASP A 76 -5.58 7.03 25.28
C ASP A 76 -5.77 5.70 24.55
N LYS A 77 -4.87 5.33 23.63
CA LYS A 77 -4.94 4.08 22.85
C LYS A 77 -3.69 3.22 23.05
N PHE A 78 -3.88 2.04 23.61
CA PHE A 78 -2.86 0.98 23.68
C PHE A 78 -2.78 0.20 22.36
N THR A 79 -2.66 0.90 21.23
CA THR A 79 -2.36 0.28 19.94
C THR A 79 -0.88 0.43 19.65
N MET A 80 -0.21 -0.65 19.23
CA MET A 80 1.18 -0.56 18.81
C MET A 80 1.30 0.36 17.59
N PRO A 81 2.26 1.29 17.56
CA PRO A 81 2.44 2.17 16.42
C PRO A 81 2.90 1.36 15.20
N ASP A 82 2.13 1.43 14.12
CA ASP A 82 2.45 0.86 12.81
C ASP A 82 3.16 1.92 11.96
N ILE A 83 4.35 1.61 11.45
CA ILE A 83 5.06 2.47 10.51
C ILE A 83 5.16 1.72 9.19
N ASP A 84 4.52 2.30 8.19
CA ASP A 84 4.55 1.82 6.81
C ASP A 84 5.62 2.58 6.03
N ILE A 85 6.57 1.86 5.46
CA ILE A 85 7.68 2.43 4.69
C ILE A 85 7.59 1.92 3.26
N ASP A 86 7.50 2.85 2.33
CA ASP A 86 7.58 2.62 0.90
C ASP A 86 9.03 2.63 0.45
N PHE A 87 9.45 1.62 -0.29
CA PHE A 87 10.74 1.56 -0.99
C PHE A 87 10.51 1.47 -2.49
N ALA A 88 11.54 1.81 -3.27
CA ALA A 88 11.54 1.51 -4.70
C ALA A 88 11.22 0.02 -4.95
N ALA A 89 10.29 -0.24 -5.87
CA ALA A 89 9.65 -1.55 -6.00
C ALA A 89 10.64 -2.68 -6.35
N ASP A 90 11.68 -2.35 -7.10
CA ASP A 90 12.81 -3.19 -7.51
C ASP A 90 13.83 -3.42 -6.39
N ARG A 91 14.00 -2.47 -5.46
CA ARG A 91 14.95 -2.57 -4.33
C ARG A 91 14.34 -3.16 -3.06
N ARG A 92 13.01 -3.18 -2.93
CA ARG A 92 12.29 -3.69 -1.74
C ARG A 92 12.76 -5.06 -1.24
N GLU A 93 13.09 -5.96 -2.16
CA GLU A 93 13.49 -7.32 -1.79
C GLU A 93 14.78 -7.37 -0.98
N GLU A 94 15.72 -6.47 -1.29
CA GLU A 94 16.98 -6.35 -0.56
C GLU A 94 16.69 -6.00 0.91
N VAL A 95 15.73 -5.09 1.14
CA VAL A 95 15.30 -4.67 2.49
C VAL A 95 14.73 -5.83 3.29
N ILE A 96 13.85 -6.63 2.68
CA ILE A 96 13.26 -7.80 3.35
C ILE A 96 14.36 -8.78 3.76
N ARG A 97 15.29 -9.07 2.84
CA ARG A 97 16.41 -9.97 3.11
C ARG A 97 17.29 -9.46 4.24
N TYR A 98 17.57 -8.17 4.28
CA TYR A 98 18.30 -7.59 5.40
C TYR A 98 17.62 -7.83 6.73
N VAL A 99 16.30 -7.61 6.82
CA VAL A 99 15.59 -7.82 8.08
C VAL A 99 15.75 -9.27 8.55
N TYR A 100 15.69 -10.24 7.62
CA TYR A 100 15.95 -11.65 7.92
C TYR A 100 17.39 -11.88 8.39
N ASP A 101 18.38 -11.32 7.70
CA ASP A 101 19.79 -11.54 7.99
C ASP A 101 20.24 -10.85 9.29
N ARG A 102 19.74 -9.64 9.55
CA ARG A 102 20.09 -8.78 10.69
C ARG A 102 19.52 -9.27 12.02
N TYR A 103 18.25 -9.66 12.01
CA TYR A 103 17.50 -10.03 13.20
C TYR A 103 17.36 -11.56 13.33
N GLY A 104 17.66 -12.30 12.26
CA GLY A 104 17.64 -13.76 12.22
C GLY A 104 16.26 -14.33 11.96
N ALA A 105 16.19 -15.40 11.16
CA ALA A 105 14.95 -16.09 10.79
C ALA A 105 14.16 -16.69 11.98
N ALA A 106 14.79 -16.80 13.16
CA ALA A 106 14.09 -17.20 14.37
C ALA A 106 13.23 -16.08 14.98
N HIS A 107 13.51 -14.82 14.66
CA HIS A 107 12.88 -13.63 15.25
C HIS A 107 12.06 -12.83 14.25
N THR A 108 12.18 -13.17 12.96
CA THR A 108 11.54 -12.45 11.87
C THR A 108 10.74 -13.35 10.96
N ALA A 109 9.59 -12.84 10.51
CA ALA A 109 8.71 -13.54 9.57
C ALA A 109 7.84 -12.55 8.80
N MET A 110 7.48 -12.90 7.57
CA MET A 110 6.40 -12.21 6.87
C MET A 110 5.06 -12.58 7.49
N VAL A 111 4.17 -11.61 7.66
CA VAL A 111 2.77 -11.85 8.01
C VAL A 111 2.06 -12.52 6.82
N CYS A 112 1.13 -13.43 7.06
CA CYS A 112 0.32 -14.01 6.01
C CYS A 112 -0.98 -13.23 5.76
N ASN A 113 -1.69 -13.62 4.71
CA ASN A 113 -3.07 -13.26 4.42
C ASN A 113 -3.87 -14.55 4.37
N ILE A 114 -4.90 -14.65 5.20
CA ILE A 114 -5.86 -15.75 5.13
C ILE A 114 -6.85 -15.42 4.01
N VAL A 115 -6.65 -16.04 2.84
CA VAL A 115 -7.52 -15.80 1.68
C VAL A 115 -8.74 -16.71 1.78
N THR A 116 -9.93 -16.11 1.91
CA THR A 116 -11.21 -16.82 1.90
C THR A 116 -11.86 -16.83 0.52
N TYR A 117 -12.78 -17.76 0.31
CA TYR A 117 -13.54 -17.82 -0.94
C TYR A 117 -14.42 -16.58 -1.15
N ARG A 118 -14.12 -15.83 -2.21
CA ARG A 118 -14.96 -14.76 -2.77
C ARG A 118 -15.68 -15.25 -4.02
N ALA A 119 -16.69 -14.50 -4.47
CA ALA A 119 -17.61 -14.89 -5.53
C ALA A 119 -16.93 -15.50 -6.77
N ARG A 120 -15.92 -14.82 -7.32
CA ARG A 120 -15.21 -15.27 -8.52
C ARG A 120 -14.34 -16.50 -8.28
N SER A 121 -13.62 -16.58 -7.16
CA SER A 121 -12.81 -17.75 -6.82
C SER A 121 -13.68 -18.97 -6.53
N ALA A 122 -14.80 -18.79 -5.80
CA ALA A 122 -15.75 -19.86 -5.51
C ALA A 122 -16.37 -20.40 -6.80
N LEU A 123 -16.84 -19.51 -7.68
CA LEU A 123 -17.39 -19.87 -8.98
C LEU A 123 -16.38 -20.67 -9.83
N ARG A 124 -15.12 -20.22 -9.89
CA ARG A 124 -14.09 -20.87 -10.71
C ARG A 124 -13.71 -22.24 -10.18
N ASP A 125 -13.43 -22.36 -8.89
CA ASP A 125 -12.95 -23.62 -8.31
C ASP A 125 -14.08 -24.66 -8.23
N LEU A 126 -15.29 -24.26 -7.79
CA LEU A 126 -16.45 -25.16 -7.76
C LEU A 126 -16.97 -25.49 -9.16
N GLY A 127 -16.94 -24.53 -10.09
CA GLY A 127 -17.35 -24.76 -11.47
C GLY A 127 -16.47 -25.81 -12.14
N LYS A 128 -15.15 -25.75 -11.93
CA LYS A 128 -14.21 -26.78 -12.39
C LYS A 128 -14.46 -28.13 -11.72
N ALA A 129 -14.70 -28.15 -10.40
CA ALA A 129 -15.00 -29.39 -9.67
C ALA A 129 -16.30 -30.06 -10.14
N LEU A 130 -17.26 -29.29 -10.63
CA LEU A 130 -18.51 -29.77 -11.24
C LEU A 130 -18.39 -30.06 -12.75
N ASP A 131 -17.18 -30.00 -13.30
CA ASP A 131 -16.89 -30.25 -14.73
C ASP A 131 -17.67 -29.30 -15.67
N LEU A 132 -17.87 -28.05 -15.24
CA LEU A 132 -18.45 -27.03 -16.11
C LEU A 132 -17.44 -26.59 -17.18
N PRO A 133 -17.87 -26.37 -18.43
CA PRO A 133 -16.98 -25.83 -19.45
C PRO A 133 -16.39 -24.47 -19.05
N ASP A 134 -15.10 -24.26 -19.29
CA ASP A 134 -14.40 -22.99 -18.96
C ASP A 134 -15.10 -21.76 -19.57
N SER A 135 -15.69 -21.91 -20.76
CA SER A 135 -16.44 -20.85 -21.43
C SER A 135 -17.71 -20.42 -20.68
N VAL A 136 -18.32 -21.34 -19.92
CA VAL A 136 -19.46 -21.06 -19.05
C VAL A 136 -18.97 -20.37 -17.79
N ILE A 137 -17.92 -20.89 -17.16
CA ILE A 137 -17.31 -20.31 -15.96
C ILE A 137 -16.88 -18.86 -16.21
N ASP A 138 -16.18 -18.61 -17.33
CA ASP A 138 -15.69 -17.28 -17.69
C ASP A 138 -16.81 -16.29 -18.00
N ARG A 139 -17.90 -16.77 -18.60
CA ARG A 139 -19.08 -15.94 -18.87
C ARG A 139 -19.75 -15.53 -17.57
N LEU A 140 -20.01 -16.50 -16.69
CA LEU A 140 -20.60 -16.25 -15.38
C LEU A 140 -19.71 -15.31 -14.54
N ALA A 141 -18.38 -15.54 -14.53
CA ALA A 141 -17.45 -14.72 -13.75
C ALA A 141 -17.42 -13.26 -14.19
N ARG A 142 -17.60 -12.99 -15.48
CA ARG A 142 -17.68 -11.62 -16.03
C ARG A 142 -19.00 -10.92 -15.68
N SER A 143 -20.10 -11.67 -15.55
CA SER A 143 -21.39 -11.11 -15.15
C SER A 143 -21.50 -10.81 -13.65
N LEU A 144 -20.54 -11.26 -12.84
CA LEU A 144 -20.52 -10.97 -11.40
C LEU A 144 -19.94 -9.58 -11.11
N ASP A 145 -20.74 -8.81 -10.39
CA ASP A 145 -20.52 -7.46 -9.84
C ASP A 145 -20.40 -7.47 -8.29
N THR A 146 -20.43 -8.65 -7.67
CA THR A 146 -20.35 -8.84 -6.22
C THR A 146 -19.11 -9.64 -5.83
N HIS A 147 -18.65 -9.43 -4.60
CA HIS A 147 -17.61 -10.23 -3.96
C HIS A 147 -18.18 -11.37 -3.10
N SER A 148 -19.47 -11.36 -2.76
CA SER A 148 -20.11 -12.41 -1.97
C SER A 148 -20.47 -13.63 -2.84
N PRO A 149 -19.97 -14.84 -2.50
CA PRO A 149 -20.41 -16.08 -3.12
C PRO A 149 -21.93 -16.31 -3.03
N ARG A 150 -22.57 -15.92 -1.93
CA ARG A 150 -24.02 -16.10 -1.73
C ARG A 150 -24.85 -15.19 -2.60
N GLU A 151 -24.48 -13.92 -2.74
CA GLU A 151 -25.14 -13.01 -3.69
C GLU A 151 -24.95 -13.49 -5.12
N ALA A 152 -23.74 -13.92 -5.48
CA ALA A 152 -23.45 -14.49 -6.79
C ALA A 152 -24.29 -15.75 -7.07
N ALA A 153 -24.43 -16.64 -6.10
CA ALA A 153 -25.28 -17.83 -6.19
C ALA A 153 -26.74 -17.47 -6.51
N SER A 154 -27.30 -16.47 -5.82
CA SER A 154 -28.66 -16.00 -6.09
C SER A 154 -28.82 -15.43 -7.50
N LYS A 155 -27.82 -14.72 -8.02
CA LYS A 155 -27.82 -14.21 -9.41
C LYS A 155 -27.75 -15.34 -10.44
N ILE A 156 -26.92 -16.35 -10.18
CA ILE A 156 -26.82 -17.54 -11.06
C ILE A 156 -28.14 -18.29 -11.09
N GLU A 157 -28.79 -18.51 -9.94
CA GLU A 157 -30.08 -19.18 -9.87
C GLU A 157 -31.21 -18.38 -10.53
N ALA A 158 -31.21 -17.05 -10.40
CA ALA A 158 -32.19 -16.21 -11.06
C ALA A 158 -32.12 -16.29 -12.60
N GLY A 159 -30.96 -16.64 -13.16
CA GLY A 159 -30.78 -16.90 -14.59
C GLY A 159 -31.22 -18.29 -15.05
N LEU A 160 -31.64 -19.18 -14.15
CA LEU A 160 -32.11 -20.52 -14.48
C LEU A 160 -33.62 -20.54 -14.75
N GLU A 161 -34.02 -21.40 -15.66
CA GLU A 161 -35.44 -21.68 -15.89
C GLU A 161 -36.06 -22.32 -14.63
N ALA A 162 -37.29 -21.93 -14.30
CA ALA A 162 -38.00 -22.41 -13.11
C ALA A 162 -38.11 -23.95 -13.07
N GLU A 163 -38.27 -24.57 -14.24
CA GLU A 163 -38.42 -26.02 -14.44
C GLU A 163 -37.08 -26.79 -14.44
N SER A 164 -35.94 -26.10 -14.27
CA SER A 164 -34.64 -26.77 -14.24
C SER A 164 -34.61 -27.87 -13.18
N PRO A 165 -34.04 -29.06 -13.47
CA PRO A 165 -34.04 -30.17 -12.55
C PRO A 165 -33.25 -29.84 -11.28
N PRO A 166 -33.57 -30.46 -10.12
CA PRO A 166 -32.79 -30.28 -8.89
C PRO A 166 -31.29 -30.59 -9.05
N HIS A 167 -30.95 -31.51 -9.94
CA HIS A 167 -29.56 -31.89 -10.26
C HIS A 167 -28.91 -31.04 -11.35
N HIS A 168 -29.53 -29.92 -11.76
CA HIS A 168 -28.94 -29.03 -12.74
C HIS A 168 -27.57 -28.51 -12.22
N PRO A 169 -26.48 -28.62 -12.99
CA PRO A 169 -25.14 -28.28 -12.51
C PRO A 169 -25.02 -26.86 -11.92
N LEU A 170 -25.71 -25.88 -12.50
CA LEU A 170 -25.73 -24.51 -12.00
C LEU A 170 -26.51 -24.33 -10.68
N ARG A 171 -27.52 -25.18 -10.40
CA ARG A 171 -28.19 -25.17 -9.08
C ARG A 171 -27.28 -25.76 -8.01
N LEU A 172 -26.59 -26.86 -8.33
CA LEU A 172 -25.58 -27.45 -7.45
C LEU A 172 -24.45 -26.45 -7.16
N LEU A 173 -23.94 -25.78 -8.19
CA LEU A 173 -22.93 -24.73 -8.08
C LEU A 173 -23.38 -23.61 -7.13
N ALA A 174 -24.58 -23.07 -7.33
CA ALA A 174 -25.11 -22.01 -6.48
C ALA A 174 -25.29 -22.48 -5.01
N GLY A 175 -25.78 -23.70 -4.80
CA GLY A 175 -25.84 -24.32 -3.48
C GLY A 175 -24.48 -24.39 -2.79
N LEU A 176 -23.45 -24.88 -3.49
CA LEU A 176 -22.08 -24.98 -2.97
C LEU A 176 -21.45 -23.61 -2.73
N MET A 177 -21.68 -22.64 -3.62
CA MET A 177 -21.18 -21.27 -3.45
C MET A 177 -21.69 -20.62 -2.17
N ARG A 178 -22.94 -20.87 -1.76
CA ARG A 178 -23.46 -20.39 -0.47
C ARG A 178 -22.80 -21.04 0.74
N GLN A 179 -22.41 -22.30 0.61
CA GLN A 179 -21.80 -23.07 1.71
C GLN A 179 -20.33 -22.71 1.90
N ILE A 180 -19.62 -22.38 0.82
CA ILE A 180 -18.18 -22.11 0.85
C ILE A 180 -17.83 -20.64 1.17
N GLU A 181 -18.84 -19.78 1.33
CA GLU A 181 -18.62 -18.39 1.73
C GLU A 181 -17.82 -18.33 3.04
N GLU A 182 -16.80 -17.46 3.07
CA GLU A 182 -15.86 -17.31 4.19
C GLU A 182 -14.98 -18.53 4.51
N CYS A 183 -15.17 -19.67 3.84
CA CYS A 183 -14.24 -20.79 3.99
C CYS A 183 -12.82 -20.36 3.56
N PRO A 184 -11.78 -20.71 4.34
CA PRO A 184 -10.40 -20.45 3.96
C PRO A 184 -10.04 -21.25 2.70
N ARG A 185 -9.35 -20.60 1.77
CA ARG A 185 -8.90 -21.19 0.51
C ARG A 185 -7.41 -21.55 0.55
N HIS A 186 -6.58 -20.61 0.98
CA HIS A 186 -5.13 -20.77 1.11
C HIS A 186 -4.53 -19.61 1.91
N LEU A 187 -3.31 -19.81 2.40
CA LEU A 187 -2.47 -18.72 2.89
C LEU A 187 -1.77 -18.06 1.70
N SER A 188 -1.63 -16.75 1.76
CA SER A 188 -0.73 -15.98 0.89
C SER A 188 0.13 -15.07 1.74
N ILE A 189 1.19 -14.50 1.18
CA ILE A 189 2.11 -13.63 1.92
C ILE A 189 1.54 -12.21 1.92
N HIS A 190 1.56 -11.51 3.06
CA HIS A 190 1.21 -10.10 3.13
C HIS A 190 2.16 -9.29 2.24
N SER A 191 1.62 -8.32 1.51
CA SER A 191 2.37 -7.57 0.50
C SER A 191 3.47 -6.68 1.10
N GLY A 192 3.49 -6.47 2.41
CA GLY A 192 4.53 -5.70 3.10
C GLY A 192 4.89 -6.14 4.51
N GLY A 193 4.03 -6.92 5.16
CA GLY A 193 4.00 -6.98 6.62
C GLY A 193 5.05 -7.93 7.14
N MET A 194 5.90 -7.41 8.02
CA MET A 194 7.00 -8.14 8.62
C MET A 194 6.94 -8.01 10.13
N LEU A 195 7.14 -9.14 10.81
CA LEU A 195 7.25 -9.25 12.25
C LEU A 195 8.71 -9.22 12.65
N ILE A 196 8.99 -8.53 13.75
CA ILE A 196 10.29 -8.56 14.43
C ILE A 196 10.01 -8.66 15.93
N THR A 197 10.54 -9.70 16.56
CA THR A 197 10.30 -9.99 17.98
C THR A 197 11.59 -10.20 18.74
N GLY A 198 11.60 -9.86 20.04
CA GLY A 198 12.74 -10.12 20.92
C GLY A 198 12.94 -11.61 21.22
N PRO A 199 11.89 -12.34 21.66
CA PRO A 199 11.92 -13.80 21.78
C PRO A 199 11.85 -14.49 20.40
N PRO A 200 12.21 -15.77 20.28
CA PRO A 200 11.98 -16.55 19.06
C PRO A 200 10.48 -16.65 18.71
N LEU A 201 10.15 -16.44 17.44
CA LEU A 201 8.78 -16.44 16.93
C LEU A 201 8.08 -17.79 17.09
N ASP A 202 8.81 -18.90 17.00
CA ASP A 202 8.27 -20.26 17.17
C ASP A 202 7.77 -20.54 18.61
N SER A 203 8.17 -19.71 19.58
CA SER A 203 7.61 -19.72 20.94
C SER A 203 6.29 -18.94 21.07
N ILE A 204 5.89 -18.20 20.03
CA ILE A 204 4.75 -17.28 20.02
C ILE A 204 3.68 -17.75 19.02
N VAL A 205 4.10 -18.05 17.79
CA VAL A 205 3.21 -18.31 16.65
C VAL A 205 3.77 -19.41 15.74
N PRO A 206 2.91 -20.27 15.15
CA PRO A 206 3.34 -21.24 14.14
C PRO A 206 3.94 -20.56 12.91
N LEU A 207 5.04 -21.16 12.42
CA LEU A 207 5.81 -20.67 11.28
C LEU A 207 5.83 -21.70 10.15
N GLU A 208 5.89 -21.22 8.92
CA GLU A 208 6.13 -22.07 7.75
C GLU A 208 7.22 -21.46 6.84
N PRO A 209 8.06 -22.29 6.18
CA PRO A 209 8.96 -21.78 5.16
C PRO A 209 8.18 -21.19 3.98
N ALA A 210 8.60 -20.02 3.49
CA ALA A 210 8.06 -19.49 2.25
C ALA A 210 8.57 -20.28 1.04
N THR A 211 7.90 -20.14 -0.11
CA THR A 211 8.41 -20.64 -1.40
C THR A 211 9.77 -20.06 -1.74
N MET A 212 10.06 -18.83 -1.33
CA MET A 212 11.37 -18.23 -1.50
C MET A 212 12.33 -18.71 -0.42
N PRO A 213 13.52 -19.23 -0.79
CA PRO A 213 14.53 -19.67 0.17
C PRO A 213 14.90 -18.58 1.18
N GLY A 214 15.10 -18.98 2.43
CA GLY A 214 15.53 -18.07 3.50
C GLY A 214 14.42 -17.22 4.12
N ARG A 215 13.17 -17.31 3.65
CA ARG A 215 12.04 -16.61 4.25
C ARG A 215 11.14 -17.52 5.06
N VAL A 216 10.59 -16.93 6.11
CA VAL A 216 9.65 -17.58 7.04
C VAL A 216 8.35 -16.79 7.04
N ILE A 217 7.23 -17.49 7.04
CA ILE A 217 5.89 -16.90 7.08
C ILE A 217 5.28 -17.23 8.43
N CYS A 218 4.73 -16.21 9.07
CA CYS A 218 3.86 -16.32 10.23
C CYS A 218 2.47 -16.72 9.77
N GLN A 219 1.89 -17.77 10.38
CA GLN A 219 0.56 -18.26 10.01
C GLN A 219 -0.59 -17.40 10.57
N TRP A 220 -0.28 -16.31 11.27
CA TRP A 220 -1.26 -15.28 11.64
C TRP A 220 -1.34 -14.19 10.59
N ASP A 221 -2.56 -13.68 10.38
CA ASP A 221 -2.78 -12.51 9.55
C ASP A 221 -2.50 -11.21 10.32
N LYS A 222 -2.63 -10.08 9.62
CA LYS A 222 -2.37 -8.76 10.18
C LYS A 222 -3.15 -8.51 11.47
N ASP A 223 -4.44 -8.83 11.48
CA ASP A 223 -5.32 -8.54 12.59
C ASP A 223 -4.95 -9.41 13.81
N SER A 224 -4.69 -10.70 13.59
CA SER A 224 -4.25 -11.62 14.65
C SER A 224 -2.89 -11.23 15.26
N VAL A 225 -1.99 -10.70 14.43
CA VAL A 225 -0.69 -10.15 14.85
C VAL A 225 -0.86 -8.92 15.74
N GLU A 226 -1.74 -8.01 15.34
CA GLU A 226 -2.05 -6.77 16.06
C GLU A 226 -2.71 -7.07 17.41
N ASP A 227 -3.68 -8.00 17.42
CA ASP A 227 -4.36 -8.48 18.63
C ASP A 227 -3.38 -9.13 19.62
N ALA A 228 -2.33 -9.78 19.12
CA ALA A 228 -1.27 -10.35 19.95
C ALA A 228 -0.27 -9.30 20.48
N GLY A 229 -0.42 -8.03 20.10
CA GLY A 229 0.45 -6.92 20.52
C GLY A 229 1.87 -7.01 19.95
N LEU A 230 2.05 -7.73 18.83
CA LEU A 230 3.35 -7.89 18.20
C LEU A 230 3.71 -6.65 17.37
N ILE A 231 5.00 -6.33 17.33
CA ILE A 231 5.51 -5.24 16.50
C ILE A 231 5.53 -5.71 15.04
N LYS A 232 4.79 -4.99 14.20
CA LYS A 232 4.75 -5.14 12.76
C LYS A 232 5.36 -3.91 12.09
N ILE A 233 6.07 -4.11 11.00
CA ILE A 233 6.53 -3.07 10.09
C ILE A 233 6.09 -3.46 8.69
N ASP A 234 5.48 -2.54 7.95
CA ASP A 234 5.15 -2.80 6.55
C ASP A 234 6.26 -2.24 5.65
N LEU A 235 7.00 -3.14 5.01
CA LEU A 235 7.99 -2.84 3.98
C LEU A 235 7.30 -2.95 2.62
N LEU A 236 6.99 -1.83 2.00
CA LEU A 236 6.10 -1.75 0.86
C LEU A 236 6.85 -1.33 -0.40
N ALA A 237 6.25 -1.62 -1.56
CA ALA A 237 6.81 -1.28 -2.86
C ALA A 237 6.02 -0.12 -3.46
N LEU A 238 6.72 0.95 -3.83
CA LEU A 238 6.17 2.09 -4.53
C LEU A 238 6.89 2.30 -5.87
N ARG A 239 6.17 2.06 -6.97
CA ARG A 239 6.71 2.17 -8.33
C ARG A 239 7.18 3.59 -8.68
N THR A 240 6.53 4.61 -8.12
CA THR A 240 6.89 6.00 -8.36
C THR A 240 8.30 6.32 -7.89
N LEU A 241 8.77 5.72 -6.79
CA LEU A 241 10.15 5.90 -6.33
C LEU A 241 11.14 5.34 -7.35
N GLY A 242 10.88 4.14 -7.91
CA GLY A 242 11.71 3.59 -8.99
C GLY A 242 11.67 4.42 -10.29
N LEU A 243 10.53 5.04 -10.61
CA LEU A 243 10.44 5.95 -11.77
C LEU A 243 11.27 7.22 -11.57
N VAL A 244 11.31 7.76 -10.35
CA VAL A 244 12.13 8.92 -10.00
C VAL A 244 13.61 8.57 -10.12
N SER A 245 14.04 7.41 -9.60
CA SER A 245 15.38 6.86 -9.80
C SER A 245 15.78 6.76 -11.27
N GLU A 246 14.92 6.16 -12.09
CA GLU A 246 15.15 6.03 -13.53
C GLU A 246 15.26 7.39 -14.21
N ALA A 247 14.46 8.38 -13.78
CA ALA A 247 14.53 9.74 -14.31
C ALA A 247 15.86 10.43 -13.97
N GLU A 248 16.36 10.30 -12.73
CA GLU A 248 17.68 10.83 -12.37
C GLU A 248 18.80 10.18 -13.20
N GLU A 249 18.75 8.87 -13.38
CA GLU A 249 19.75 8.14 -14.17
C GLU A 249 19.74 8.58 -15.64
N LEU A 250 18.56 8.80 -16.23
CA LEU A 250 18.45 9.35 -17.58
C LEU A 250 19.05 10.77 -17.67
N ILE A 251 18.84 11.62 -16.66
CA ILE A 251 19.45 12.95 -16.58
C ILE A 251 20.99 12.85 -16.54
N ARG A 252 21.53 11.94 -15.71
CA ARG A 252 22.98 11.66 -15.66
C ARG A 252 23.52 11.20 -17.02
N GLN A 253 22.80 10.30 -17.71
CA GLN A 253 23.19 9.79 -19.03
C GLN A 253 23.20 10.87 -20.12
N MET A 254 22.36 11.90 -19.98
CA MET A 254 22.38 13.09 -20.84
C MET A 254 23.55 14.04 -20.54
N GLY A 255 24.35 13.76 -19.50
CA GLY A 255 25.46 14.60 -19.06
C GLY A 255 25.01 15.78 -18.19
N GLU A 256 23.78 15.75 -17.69
CA GLU A 256 23.22 16.75 -16.80
C GLU A 256 23.28 16.30 -15.34
N THR A 257 23.16 17.25 -14.41
CA THR A 257 23.11 16.95 -12.97
C THR A 257 21.64 16.78 -12.56
N PRO A 258 21.24 15.64 -11.96
CA PRO A 258 19.91 15.46 -11.42
C PRO A 258 19.53 16.56 -10.42
N PRO A 259 18.24 16.95 -10.34
CA PRO A 259 17.79 17.91 -9.34
C PRO A 259 17.93 17.33 -7.93
N ASP A 260 18.19 18.19 -6.95
CA ASP A 260 18.10 17.81 -5.54
C ASP A 260 16.63 17.61 -5.16
N LEU A 261 16.24 16.36 -4.92
CA LEU A 261 14.85 15.98 -4.62
C LEU A 261 14.35 16.48 -3.26
N ASP A 262 15.23 16.72 -2.27
CA ASP A 262 14.81 17.31 -0.98
C ASP A 262 14.62 18.81 -1.07
N GLY A 263 15.43 19.45 -1.91
CA GLY A 263 15.41 20.89 -2.13
C GLY A 263 14.39 21.34 -3.17
N LEU A 264 13.52 20.46 -3.67
CA LEU A 264 12.56 20.83 -4.70
C LEU A 264 11.58 21.90 -4.19
N PRO A 265 11.39 23.00 -4.95
CA PRO A 265 10.40 23.99 -4.60
C PRO A 265 8.99 23.39 -4.70
N LEU A 266 8.20 23.55 -3.64
CA LEU A 266 6.81 23.10 -3.60
C LEU A 266 5.83 24.11 -4.22
N ASP A 267 6.33 25.21 -4.78
CA ASP A 267 5.55 26.34 -5.28
C ASP A 267 5.77 26.66 -6.77
N ASP A 268 6.34 25.73 -7.55
CA ASP A 268 6.58 25.93 -8.99
C ASP A 268 5.27 26.20 -9.77
N PRO A 269 5.09 27.42 -10.34
CA PRO A 269 3.90 27.77 -11.10
C PRO A 269 3.67 26.88 -12.34
N ALA A 270 4.72 26.32 -12.94
CA ALA A 270 4.61 25.45 -14.10
C ALA A 270 3.91 24.14 -13.76
N ILE A 271 4.18 23.57 -12.59
CA ILE A 271 3.52 22.37 -12.07
C ILE A 271 2.05 22.65 -11.84
N PHE A 272 1.71 23.74 -11.15
CA PHE A 272 0.31 24.12 -10.93
C PHE A 272 -0.44 24.40 -12.23
N ALA A 273 0.20 25.03 -13.21
CA ALA A 273 -0.37 25.25 -14.52
C ALA A 273 -0.61 23.94 -15.29
N MET A 274 0.30 22.96 -15.18
CA MET A 274 0.15 21.62 -15.74
C MET A 274 -1.05 20.89 -15.10
N LEU A 275 -1.10 20.86 -13.77
CA LEU A 275 -2.20 20.28 -13.02
C LEU A 275 -3.54 20.94 -13.37
N ALA A 276 -3.59 22.28 -13.44
CA ALA A 276 -4.80 23.02 -13.81
C ALA A 276 -5.28 22.76 -15.25
N ARG A 277 -4.44 22.21 -16.14
CA ARG A 277 -4.87 21.73 -17.47
C ARG A 277 -5.37 20.29 -17.44
N GLY A 278 -5.20 19.57 -16.32
CA GLY A 278 -5.48 18.15 -16.20
C GLY A 278 -4.41 17.26 -16.88
N ASP A 279 -3.25 17.84 -17.22
CA ASP A 279 -2.16 17.17 -17.92
C ASP A 279 -1.32 16.35 -16.93
N THR A 280 -1.86 15.20 -16.52
CA THR A 280 -1.37 14.43 -15.36
C THR A 280 -1.04 12.98 -15.71
N ILE A 281 -0.87 12.66 -16.99
CA ILE A 281 -0.45 11.31 -17.38
C ILE A 281 0.96 11.08 -16.81
N GLY A 282 1.10 10.04 -15.97
CA GLY A 282 2.35 9.75 -15.25
C GLY A 282 2.57 10.57 -13.97
N ALA A 283 1.61 11.41 -13.55
CA ALA A 283 1.69 12.16 -12.30
C ALA A 283 1.02 11.38 -11.15
N PHE A 284 1.85 10.84 -10.26
CA PHE A 284 1.43 9.98 -9.16
C PHE A 284 0.24 10.56 -8.35
N GLN A 285 -0.71 9.69 -8.00
CA GLN A 285 -1.95 9.98 -7.26
C GLN A 285 -3.01 10.86 -7.96
N VAL A 286 -2.67 11.55 -9.05
CA VAL A 286 -3.60 12.43 -9.78
C VAL A 286 -3.90 12.01 -11.22
N GLU A 287 -3.50 10.79 -11.61
CA GLU A 287 -3.72 10.22 -12.95
C GLU A 287 -5.15 9.77 -13.26
N SER A 288 -5.97 9.50 -12.24
CA SER A 288 -7.29 8.89 -12.49
C SER A 288 -8.23 9.86 -13.21
N ARG A 289 -9.19 9.33 -13.98
CA ARG A 289 -10.17 10.17 -14.69
C ARG A 289 -10.91 11.15 -13.77
N ALA A 290 -11.20 10.75 -12.54
CA ALA A 290 -11.88 11.61 -11.58
C ALA A 290 -10.98 12.79 -11.14
N GLN A 291 -9.71 12.50 -10.89
CA GLN A 291 -8.68 13.51 -10.56
C GLN A 291 -8.48 14.47 -11.73
N GLN A 292 -8.23 13.94 -12.93
CA GLN A 292 -8.08 14.70 -14.17
C GLN A 292 -9.25 15.62 -14.49
N GLN A 293 -10.47 15.23 -14.13
CA GLN A 293 -11.67 16.08 -14.31
C GLN A 293 -11.83 17.13 -13.21
N MET A 294 -11.32 16.86 -12.01
CA MET A 294 -11.39 17.80 -10.89
C MET A 294 -10.34 18.90 -11.00
N LEU A 295 -9.09 18.57 -11.35
CA LEU A 295 -7.99 19.54 -11.35
C LEU A 295 -8.26 20.82 -12.17
N PRO A 296 -8.84 20.78 -13.39
CA PRO A 296 -9.15 22.00 -14.14
C PRO A 296 -10.22 22.89 -13.48
N ARG A 297 -11.03 22.31 -12.59
CA ARG A 297 -12.05 23.02 -11.82
C ARG A 297 -11.46 23.60 -10.54
N LEU A 298 -10.58 22.84 -9.87
CA LEU A 298 -9.89 23.28 -8.67
C LEU A 298 -8.86 24.37 -8.95
N LYS A 299 -8.09 24.22 -10.05
CA LYS A 299 -6.95 25.06 -10.43
C LYS A 299 -5.98 25.26 -9.26
N PRO A 300 -5.29 24.20 -8.81
CA PRO A 300 -4.37 24.27 -7.67
C PRO A 300 -3.40 25.46 -7.77
N GLN A 301 -3.15 26.14 -6.66
CA GLN A 301 -2.22 27.29 -6.56
C GLN A 301 -1.12 27.08 -5.52
N CYS A 302 -1.27 26.09 -4.65
CA CYS A 302 -0.29 25.70 -3.64
C CYS A 302 -0.29 24.19 -3.42
N PHE A 303 0.71 23.67 -2.70
CA PHE A 303 0.85 22.25 -2.41
C PHE A 303 -0.37 21.67 -1.67
N GLU A 304 -0.95 22.44 -0.74
CA GLU A 304 -2.11 22.02 0.05
C GLU A 304 -3.34 21.74 -0.84
N ASP A 305 -3.49 22.45 -1.97
CA ASP A 305 -4.57 22.16 -2.91
C ASP A 305 -4.46 20.76 -3.50
N ILE A 306 -3.23 20.28 -3.76
CA ILE A 306 -2.96 18.93 -4.27
C ILE A 306 -3.30 17.91 -3.18
N ALA A 307 -2.82 18.14 -1.95
CA ALA A 307 -3.11 17.26 -0.82
C ALA A 307 -4.63 17.13 -0.56
N VAL A 308 -5.36 18.25 -0.62
CA VAL A 308 -6.82 18.24 -0.47
C VAL A 308 -7.50 17.56 -1.65
N GLU A 309 -7.07 17.80 -2.88
CA GLU A 309 -7.61 17.12 -4.07
C GLU A 309 -7.57 15.60 -3.91
N ILE A 310 -6.40 15.07 -3.55
CA ILE A 310 -6.18 13.63 -3.35
C ILE A 310 -7.04 13.09 -2.20
N ALA A 311 -7.31 13.91 -1.17
CA ALA A 311 -8.14 13.54 -0.04
C ALA A 311 -9.63 13.50 -0.38
N ILE A 312 -10.13 14.48 -1.15
CA ILE A 312 -11.58 14.64 -1.40
C ILE A 312 -12.10 13.84 -2.60
N VAL A 313 -11.24 13.47 -3.55
CA VAL A 313 -11.63 12.59 -4.68
C VAL A 313 -11.52 11.12 -4.26
N ARG A 314 -12.30 10.78 -3.23
CA ARG A 314 -12.44 9.42 -2.70
C ARG A 314 -13.92 9.10 -2.52
N PRO A 315 -14.33 7.82 -2.57
CA PRO A 315 -15.74 7.43 -2.50
C PRO A 315 -16.49 8.05 -1.31
N GLY A 316 -15.89 8.06 -0.12
CA GLY A 316 -16.50 8.63 1.09
C GLY A 316 -16.83 10.12 0.97
N PRO A 317 -15.85 11.02 0.76
CA PRO A 317 -16.11 12.45 0.60
C PRO A 317 -16.99 12.79 -0.62
N ILE A 318 -16.90 12.02 -1.71
CA ILE A 318 -17.79 12.18 -2.88
C ILE A 318 -19.24 11.89 -2.48
N GLN A 319 -19.49 10.76 -1.80
CA GLN A 319 -20.82 10.39 -1.31
C GLN A 319 -21.33 11.35 -0.23
N GLY A 320 -20.43 11.86 0.61
CA GLY A 320 -20.71 12.88 1.62
C GLY A 320 -20.94 14.29 1.06
N GLY A 321 -20.81 14.47 -0.27
CA GLY A 321 -21.08 15.75 -0.93
C GLY A 321 -20.08 16.87 -0.62
N ALA A 322 -18.88 16.55 -0.13
CA ALA A 322 -17.88 17.54 0.30
C ALA A 322 -17.17 18.25 -0.86
N VAL A 323 -17.08 17.59 -2.03
CA VAL A 323 -16.31 18.08 -3.20
C VAL A 323 -16.85 19.42 -3.73
N HIS A 324 -18.16 19.53 -3.94
CA HIS A 324 -18.75 20.73 -4.54
C HIS A 324 -18.67 21.97 -3.63
N PRO A 325 -19.01 21.90 -2.32
CA PRO A 325 -18.78 23.01 -1.40
C PRO A 325 -17.32 23.46 -1.34
N TYR A 326 -16.37 22.52 -1.28
CA TYR A 326 -14.95 22.85 -1.29
C TYR A 326 -14.56 23.62 -2.55
N LEU A 327 -14.93 23.13 -3.74
CA LEU A 327 -14.65 23.80 -5.02
C LEU A 327 -15.25 25.21 -5.08
N ARG A 328 -16.51 25.40 -4.65
CA ARG A 328 -17.14 26.72 -4.68
C ARG A 328 -16.43 27.71 -3.76
N ARG A 329 -16.07 27.27 -2.54
CA ARG A 329 -15.33 28.12 -1.60
C ARG A 329 -13.93 28.44 -2.10
N ARG A 330 -13.21 27.42 -2.59
CA ARG A 330 -11.84 27.60 -3.10
C ARG A 330 -11.79 28.50 -4.34
N THR A 331 -12.82 28.49 -5.18
CA THR A 331 -12.95 29.37 -6.36
C THR A 331 -13.67 30.69 -6.08
N GLY A 332 -13.99 31.00 -4.82
CA GLY A 332 -14.63 32.26 -4.43
C GLY A 332 -16.10 32.42 -4.86
N GLN A 333 -16.78 31.31 -5.19
CA GLN A 333 -18.20 31.28 -5.54
C GLN A 333 -19.11 31.18 -4.30
N GLU A 334 -18.55 30.85 -3.14
CA GLU A 334 -19.23 30.72 -1.85
C GLU A 334 -18.27 31.20 -0.74
N ASP A 335 -18.74 32.00 0.20
CA ASP A 335 -17.90 32.46 1.32
C ASP A 335 -17.57 31.31 2.29
N VAL A 336 -16.38 31.36 2.90
CA VAL A 336 -16.02 30.44 3.97
C VAL A 336 -16.67 30.91 5.27
N ALA A 337 -17.56 30.07 5.81
CA ALA A 337 -18.24 30.33 7.08
C ALA A 337 -17.79 29.35 8.16
N TYR A 338 -17.45 29.89 9.33
CA TYR A 338 -17.19 29.12 10.55
C TYR A 338 -18.43 29.25 11.43
N LEU A 339 -19.11 28.13 11.69
CA LEU A 339 -20.35 28.12 12.48
C LEU A 339 -20.10 28.37 13.98
N HIS A 340 -18.85 28.24 14.42
CA HIS A 340 -18.36 28.46 15.78
C HIS A 340 -16.97 29.07 15.71
#